data_AF-A0AAW7CYN4-F1
#
_entry.id   AF-A0AAW7CYN4-F1
#
_cell.length_a   1.000
_cell.length_b   1.000
_cell.length_c   1.000
_cell.angle_alpha   90.00
_cell.angle_beta   90.00
_cell.angle_gamma   90.00
#
_symmetry.space_group_name_H-M   'P 1'
#
loop_
_entity.id
_entity.type
_entity.pdbx_description
1 polymer ?
#
loop_
_entity_poly.entity_id
_entity_poly.type
_entity_poly.pdbx_seq_one_letter_code
_entity_poly.pdbx_strand_id
1 'polypeptide(L)'
;MRKSYTSFEQINHDLQILRIEREIHYQKINMALEQLKEETAPQNIIKNTLGSAGSLLRNSGGVQTLLVTSILKYFIRKFRK
;
A
#
# COMPACT_ATOMS: atom_id res chain seq x y z
N MET A 1 -25.95 -16.80 -1.30
CA MET A 1 -27.43 -16.86 -1.43
C MET A 1 -27.90 -15.58 -2.08
N ARG A 2 -28.82 -15.62 -3.06
CA ARG A 2 -29.46 -14.41 -3.59
C ARG A 2 -30.44 -13.88 -2.54
N LYS A 3 -30.36 -12.60 -2.18
CA LYS A 3 -31.39 -11.95 -1.36
C LYS A 3 -32.67 -11.85 -2.20
N SER A 4 -33.80 -12.30 -1.65
CA SER A 4 -35.12 -12.15 -2.25
C SER A 4 -35.88 -11.13 -1.42
N TYR A 5 -36.32 -10.05 -2.06
CA TYR A 5 -37.07 -8.98 -1.41
C TYR A 5 -38.56 -9.20 -1.65
N THR A 6 -39.36 -9.11 -0.59
CA THR A 6 -40.82 -9.24 -0.69
C THR A 6 -41.52 -7.90 -0.81
N SER A 7 -40.82 -6.78 -0.58
CA SER A 7 -41.35 -5.42 -0.76
C SER A 7 -40.27 -4.40 -1.12
N PHE A 8 -40.69 -3.28 -1.74
CA PHE A 8 -39.79 -2.16 -2.03
C PHE A 8 -39.21 -1.50 -0.77
N GLU A 9 -39.95 -1.53 0.34
CA GLU A 9 -39.48 -1.00 1.63
C GLU A 9 -38.23 -1.74 2.14
N GLN A 10 -38.19 -3.07 1.98
CA GLN A 10 -37.01 -3.86 2.35
C GLN A 10 -35.78 -3.49 1.52
N ILE A 11 -35.98 -3.22 0.23
CA ILE A 11 -34.90 -2.75 -0.65
C ILE A 11 -34.39 -1.39 -0.18
N ASN A 12 -35.29 -0.46 0.14
CA ASN A 12 -34.93 0.87 0.59
C ASN A 12 -34.17 0.84 1.93
N HIS A 13 -34.60 -0.01 2.87
CA HIS A 13 -33.87 -0.22 4.13
C HIS A 13 -32.46 -0.78 3.91
N ASP A 14 -32.31 -1.82 3.07
CA ASP A 14 -30.99 -2.37 2.73
C ASP A 14 -30.11 -1.31 2.06
N LEU A 15 -30.67 -0.48 1.18
CA LEU A 15 -29.93 0.62 0.54
C LEU A 15 -29.49 1.68 1.55
N GLN A 16 -30.29 1.96 2.58
CA GLN A 16 -29.90 2.87 3.67
C GLN A 16 -28.75 2.28 4.49
N ILE A 17 -28.81 0.99 4.82
CA ILE A 17 -27.72 0.29 5.51
C ILE A 17 -26.43 0.37 4.69
N LEU A 18 -26.50 0.06 3.39
CA LEU A 18 -25.34 0.12 2.50
C LEU A 18 -24.74 1.53 2.40
N ARG A 19 -25.58 2.59 2.46
CA ARG A 19 -25.09 3.97 2.48
C ARG A 19 -24.31 4.27 3.75
N ILE A 20 -24.85 3.89 4.91
CA ILE A 20 -24.19 4.09 6.21
C ILE A 20 -22.89 3.29 6.29
N GLU A 21 -22.89 2.02 5.86
CA GLU A 21 -21.69 1.19 5.80
C GLU A 21 -20.61 1.82 4.92
N ARG A 22 -20.99 2.32 3.75
CA ARG A 22 -20.07 3.02 2.85
C ARG A 22 -19.45 4.25 3.51
N GLU A 23 -20.23 5.04 4.24
CA GLU A 23 -19.72 6.21 4.96
C GLU A 23 -18.73 5.81 6.06
N ILE A 24 -19.04 4.75 6.82
CA ILE A 24 -18.13 4.18 7.83
C ILE A 24 -16.82 3.72 7.17
N HIS A 25 -16.90 3.01 6.04
CA HIS A 25 -15.72 2.56 5.31
C HIS A 25 -14.87 3.72 4.79
N TYR A 26 -15.50 4.78 4.28
CA TYR A 26 -14.80 5.97 3.83
C TYR A 26 -14.04 6.66 4.97
N GLN A 27 -14.69 6.79 6.14
CA GLN A 27 -14.05 7.33 7.34
C GLN A 27 -12.88 6.47 7.81
N LYS A 28 -13.02 5.13 7.83
CA LYS A 28 -11.93 4.21 8.18
C LYS A 28 -10.72 4.35 7.26
N ILE A 29 -10.94 4.52 5.95
CA ILE A 29 -9.83 4.72 5.00
C ILE A 29 -9.14 6.06 5.28
N ASN A 30 -9.89 7.14 5.50
CA ASN A 30 -9.29 8.44 5.81
C ASN A 30 -8.48 8.39 7.11
N MET A 31 -9.02 7.76 8.16
CA MET A 31 -8.30 7.54 9.42
C MET A 31 -7.04 6.70 9.20
N ALA A 32 -7.11 5.62 8.43
CA ALA A 32 -5.94 4.82 8.11
C ALA A 32 -4.89 5.61 7.31
N LEU A 33 -5.30 6.52 6.41
CA LEU A 33 -4.38 7.40 5.69
C LEU A 33 -3.75 8.45 6.60
N GLU A 34 -4.49 9.00 7.56
CA GLU A 34 -3.96 9.92 8.58
C GLU A 34 -2.97 9.20 9.50
N GLN A 35 -3.35 8.02 10.01
CA GLN A 35 -2.46 7.17 10.81
C GLN A 35 -1.21 6.78 10.02
N LEU A 36 -1.34 6.40 8.75
CA LEU A 36 -0.18 6.14 7.91
C LEU A 36 0.66 7.40 7.73
N LYS A 37 0.11 8.61 7.63
CA LYS A 37 0.94 9.83 7.57
C LYS A 37 1.67 10.12 8.88
N GLU A 38 1.04 9.85 10.02
CA GLU A 38 1.62 10.05 11.34
C GLU A 38 2.68 8.98 11.68
N GLU A 39 2.36 7.70 11.48
CA GLU A 39 3.22 6.55 11.75
C GLU A 39 4.28 6.35 10.67
N THR A 40 3.91 6.56 9.41
CA THR A 40 4.82 6.57 8.27
C THR A 40 4.97 8.01 7.82
N ALA A 41 5.80 8.80 8.50
CA ALA A 41 6.43 9.94 7.84
C ALA A 41 7.26 9.35 6.69
N PRO A 42 6.78 9.29 5.43
CA PRO A 42 7.38 8.44 4.41
C PRO A 42 8.75 8.99 4.03
N GLN A 43 8.92 10.30 4.18
CA GLN A 43 10.19 11.01 4.11
C GLN A 43 11.27 10.44 5.01
N ASN A 44 10.96 9.95 6.21
CA ASN A 44 11.97 9.41 7.12
C ASN A 44 12.27 7.94 6.85
N ILE A 45 11.24 7.13 6.57
CA ILE A 45 11.41 5.70 6.26
C ILE A 45 12.11 5.53 4.91
N ILE A 46 11.62 6.20 3.85
CA ILE A 46 12.22 6.12 2.51
C ILE A 46 13.65 6.65 2.55
N LYS A 47 13.91 7.78 3.21
CA LYS A 47 15.26 8.37 3.29
C LYS A 47 16.21 7.51 4.12
N ASN A 48 15.76 6.87 5.19
CA ASN A 48 16.60 5.96 5.98
C ASN A 48 16.85 4.63 5.26
N THR A 49 15.87 4.10 4.52
CA THR A 49 16.00 2.83 3.80
C THR A 49 16.81 2.99 2.50
N LEU A 50 16.58 4.04 1.72
CA LEU A 50 17.44 4.37 0.57
C LEU A 50 18.83 4.83 1.04
N GLY A 51 18.91 5.61 2.12
CA GLY A 51 20.18 6.11 2.66
C GLY A 51 21.08 4.98 3.16
N SER A 52 20.52 3.98 3.84
CA SER A 52 21.25 2.78 4.28
C SER A 52 21.62 1.86 3.12
N ALA A 53 20.71 1.59 2.17
CA ALA A 53 21.04 0.82 0.98
C ALA A 53 22.14 1.51 0.14
N GLY A 54 22.06 2.83 -0.01
CA GLY A 54 23.06 3.64 -0.69
C GLY A 54 24.41 3.67 0.04
N SER A 55 24.44 3.76 1.37
CA SER A 55 25.69 3.73 2.14
C SER A 55 26.34 2.34 2.15
N LEU A 56 25.55 1.27 2.22
CA LEU A 56 26.03 -0.11 2.10
C LEU A 56 26.61 -0.38 0.71
N LEU A 57 26.00 0.13 -0.35
CA LEU A 57 26.57 0.09 -1.70
C LEU A 57 27.85 0.92 -1.83
N ARG A 58 27.96 2.04 -1.10
CA ARG A 58 29.10 2.94 -1.19
C ARG A 58 30.29 2.50 -0.33
N ASN A 59 30.05 1.72 0.72
CA ASN A 59 31.07 1.25 1.67
C ASN A 59 31.46 -0.24 1.47
N SER A 60 30.73 -1.00 0.64
CA SER A 60 31.12 -2.37 0.27
C SER A 60 32.07 -2.35 -0.94
N GLY A 61 33.20 -3.04 -0.83
CA GLY A 61 34.20 -3.12 -1.90
C GLY A 61 33.59 -3.59 -3.24
N GLY A 62 34.19 -3.16 -4.36
CA GLY A 62 33.58 -3.19 -5.70
C GLY A 62 33.04 -4.54 -6.21
N VAL A 63 33.38 -5.67 -5.59
CA VAL A 63 32.81 -6.98 -5.94
C VAL A 63 31.35 -7.12 -5.47
N GLN A 64 31.01 -6.59 -4.29
CA GLN A 64 29.64 -6.72 -3.75
C GLN A 64 28.66 -5.83 -4.52
N THR A 65 29.08 -4.64 -4.94
CA THR A 65 28.26 -3.71 -5.73
C THR A 65 27.92 -4.29 -7.11
N LEU A 66 28.84 -5.03 -7.73
CA LEU A 66 28.61 -5.72 -9.00
C LEU A 66 27.59 -6.86 -8.86
N LEU A 67 27.65 -7.64 -7.76
CA LEU A 67 26.66 -8.69 -7.49
C LEU A 67 25.26 -8.09 -7.26
N VAL A 68 25.14 -7.07 -6.41
CA VAL A 68 23.86 -6.42 -6.13
C VAL A 68 23.29 -5.76 -7.38
N THR A 69 24.13 -5.07 -8.16
CA THR A 69 23.70 -4.42 -9.42
C THR A 69 23.26 -5.45 -10.47
N SER A 70 23.92 -6.60 -10.54
CA SER A 70 23.56 -7.68 -11.47
C SER A 70 22.21 -8.32 -11.12
N ILE A 71 21.98 -8.60 -9.83
CA ILE A 71 20.70 -9.15 -9.34
C ILE A 71 19.58 -8.13 -9.56
N LEU A 72 19.81 -6.86 -9.23
CA LEU A 72 18.85 -5.78 -9.43
C LEU A 72 18.51 -5.60 -10.92
N LYS A 73 19.51 -5.61 -11.81
CA LYS A 73 19.30 -5.51 -13.27
C LYS A 73 18.54 -6.72 -13.82
N TYR A 74 18.79 -7.91 -13.28
CA TYR A 74 18.02 -9.12 -13.62
C TYR A 74 16.55 -8.98 -13.22
N PHE A 75 16.29 -8.53 -11.99
CA PHE A 75 14.92 -8.30 -11.50
C PHE A 75 14.19 -7.22 -12.30
N ILE A 76 14.81 -6.07 -12.55
CA ILE A 76 14.20 -4.98 -13.35
C ILE A 76 13.87 -5.48 -14.77
N ARG A 77 14.76 -6.26 -15.38
CA ARG A 77 14.51 -6.85 -16.71
C ARG A 77 13.39 -7.88 -16.69
N LYS A 78 13.29 -8.67 -15.61
CA LYS A 78 12.22 -9.66 -15.42
C LYS A 78 10.85 -9.00 -15.23
N PHE A 79 10.79 -7.85 -14.56
CA PHE A 79 9.53 -7.11 -14.34
C PHE A 79 9.12 -6.23 -15.51
N ARG A 80 10.04 -5.88 -16.43
CA ARG A 80 9.76 -5.07 -17.63
C ARG A 80 9.22 -5.91 -18.81
N LYS A 81 9.23 -7.24 -18.73
CA LYS A 81 8.72 -8.15 -19.77
C LYS A 81 7.48 -8.86 -19.26
#